data_AF-A0A6J4X0Y7-F1
#
_entry.id   AF-A0A6J4X0Y7-F1
#
_cell.length_a   1.000
_cell.length_b   1.000
_cell.length_c   1.000
_cell.angle_alpha   90.00
_cell.angle_beta   90.00
_cell.angle_gamma   90.00
#
_symmetry.space_group_name_H-M   'P 1'
#
loop_
_entity.id
_entity.type
_entity.pdbx_description
1 polymer ?
#
loop_
_entity_poly.entity_id
_entity_poly.type
_entity_poly.pdbx_seq_one_letter_code
_entity_poly.pdbx_strand_id
1 'polypeptide(L)' 'MPQSVRDLGDRWVQNQQSVILKVPGAIIPVEHNYLINPSHPDFEKIVIHSPQKFSFDPRLLKR' A
#
# COMPACT_ATOMS: atom_id res chain seq x y z
N MET A 1 -15.31 -4.52 -2.04
CA MET A 1 -14.71 -3.48 -2.90
C MET A 1 -15.23 -3.59 -4.32
N PRO A 2 -15.62 -2.47 -4.97
CA PRO A 2 -16.11 -2.46 -6.35
C PRO A 2 -15.08 -3.04 -7.35
N GLN A 3 -15.55 -3.67 -8.44
CA GLN A 3 -14.68 -4.21 -9.48
C GLN A 3 -13.84 -3.12 -10.16
N SER A 4 -14.43 -1.93 -10.37
CA SER A 4 -13.76 -0.79 -10.98
C SER A 4 -12.47 -0.35 -10.26
N VAL A 5 -12.41 -0.53 -8.94
CA VAL A 5 -11.21 -0.21 -8.13
C VAL A 5 -10.11 -1.24 -8.38
N ARG A 6 -10.47 -2.52 -8.55
CA ARG A 6 -9.50 -3.57 -8.92
C ARG A 6 -8.93 -3.32 -10.30
N ASP A 7 -9.79 -3.07 -11.28
CA ASP A 7 -9.35 -2.84 -12.66
C ASP A 7 -8.44 -1.60 -12.78
N LEU A 8 -8.67 -0.58 -11.94
CA LEU A 8 -7.77 0.58 -11.84
C LEU A 8 -6.38 0.18 -11.32
N GLY A 9 -6.33 -0.61 -10.24
CA GLY A 9 -5.09 -1.13 -9.67
C GLY A 9 -4.34 -2.03 -10.65
N ASP A 10 -5.05 -2.92 -11.35
CA ASP A 10 -4.46 -3.83 -12.34
C ASP A 10 -3.81 -3.05 -13.48
N ARG A 11 -4.51 -2.05 -14.04
CA ARG A 11 -3.95 -1.18 -15.08
C ARG A 11 -2.74 -0.39 -14.56
N TRP A 12 -2.77 0.08 -13.32
CA TRP A 12 -1.66 0.81 -12.72
C TRP A 12 -0.39 -0.05 -12.61
N VAL A 13 -0.53 -1.30 -12.15
CA VAL A 13 0.59 -2.25 -12.05
C VAL A 13 1.09 -2.65 -13.44
N GLN A 14 0.20 -3.06 -14.34
CA GLN A 14 0.54 -3.56 -15.68
C GLN A 14 1.27 -2.51 -16.51
N ASN A 15 0.84 -1.25 -16.43
CA ASN A 15 1.44 -0.15 -17.18
C ASN A 15 2.67 0.45 -16.50
N GLN A 16 3.08 -0.06 -15.33
CA GLN A 16 4.18 0.48 -14.52
C GLN A 16 4.11 2.02 -14.40
N GLN A 17 2.92 2.58 -14.14
CA GLN A 17 2.72 4.03 -14.28
C GLN A 17 3.51 4.85 -13.25
N SER A 18 3.74 4.28 -12.07
CA SER A 18 4.58 4.83 -11.01
C SER A 18 5.01 3.73 -10.04
N VAL A 19 6.08 3.99 -9.27
CA VAL A 19 6.52 3.06 -8.20
C VAL A 19 5.57 3.07 -7.00
N ILE A 20 4.94 4.20 -6.70
CA ILE A 20 3.99 4.37 -5.60
C ILE A 20 2.67 4.94 -6.13
N LEU A 21 1.55 4.40 -5.65
CA LEU A 21 0.21 4.96 -5.85
C LEU A 21 -0.44 5.27 -4.51
N LYS A 22 -0.79 6.55 -4.32
CA LYS A 22 -1.58 7.00 -3.18
C LYS A 22 -3.07 6.78 -3.47
N VAL A 23 -3.76 6.07 -2.58
CA VAL A 23 -5.19 5.77 -2.70
C VAL A 23 -5.93 6.21 -1.42
N PRO A 24 -7.22 6.60 -1.50
CA PRO A 24 -8.00 6.90 -0.32
C PRO A 24 -8.13 5.66 0.59
N GLY A 25 -8.12 5.87 1.90
CA GLY A 25 -8.39 4.84 2.88
C GLY A 25 -9.83 4.34 2.77
N ALA A 26 -10.01 3.01 2.77
CA ALA A 26 -11.34 2.42 2.63
C ALA A 26 -12.19 2.51 3.91
N ILE A 27 -11.54 2.68 5.07
CA ILE A 27 -12.19 2.70 6.40
C ILE A 27 -12.30 4.13 6.91
N ILE A 28 -11.21 4.89 6.84
CA ILE A 28 -11.12 6.28 7.32
C ILE A 28 -10.94 7.20 6.10
N PRO A 29 -11.94 8.01 5.72
CA PRO A 29 -11.90 8.80 4.48
C PRO A 29 -10.79 9.84 4.38
N VAL A 30 -10.27 10.31 5.53
CA VAL A 30 -9.20 11.31 5.59
C VAL A 30 -7.80 10.68 5.51
N GLU A 31 -7.71 9.36 5.63
CA GLU A 31 -6.46 8.62 5.54
C GLU A 31 -6.20 8.16 4.10
N HIS A 32 -4.94 7.83 3.83
CA HIS A 32 -4.51 7.30 2.55
C HIS A 32 -3.68 6.05 2.77
N ASN A 33 -3.89 5.06 1.90
CA ASN A 33 -2.96 3.94 1.76
C ASN A 33 -2.01 4.21 0.60
N TYR A 34 -0.84 3.61 0.65
CA TYR A 34 0.16 3.67 -0.40
C TYR A 34 0.40 2.26 -0.92
N LEU A 35 0.14 2.06 -2.21
CA LEU A 35 0.50 0.84 -2.91
C LEU A 35 1.90 1.03 -3.48
N ILE A 36 2.74 0.00 -3.38
CA ILE A 36 4.09 -0.01 -3.93
C ILE A 36 4.12 -1.06 -5.03
N ASN A 37 4.67 -0.74 -6.20
CA ASN A 37 4.83 -1.65 -7.33
C ASN A 37 6.27 -2.20 -7.38
N PRO A 38 6.52 -3.45 -6.97
CA PRO A 38 7.86 -4.05 -6.98
C PRO A 38 8.43 -4.25 -8.39
N SER A 39 7.56 -4.31 -9.40
CA SER A 39 7.97 -4.51 -10.79
C SER A 39 8.36 -3.21 -11.49
N HIS A 40 8.18 -2.04 -10.86
CA HIS A 40 8.53 -0.76 -11.46
C HIS A 40 10.06 -0.53 -11.41
N PRO A 41 10.71 0.00 -12.48
CA PRO A 41 12.16 0.22 -12.49
C PRO A 41 12.69 1.06 -11.33
N ASP A 42 11.95 2.09 -10.91
CA ASP A 42 12.31 2.92 -9.75
C ASP A 42 12.11 2.25 -8.38
N PHE A 43 11.62 1.01 -8.31
CA PHE A 43 11.47 0.30 -7.02
C PHE A 43 12.80 0.17 -6.27
N GLU A 44 13.91 0.03 -6.99
CA GLU A 44 15.26 -0.02 -6.40
C GLU A 44 15.66 1.26 -5.65
N LYS A 45 14.96 2.39 -5.91
CA LYS A 45 15.18 3.64 -5.19
C LYS A 45 14.52 3.65 -3.80
N ILE A 46 13.66 2.69 -3.48
CA ILE A 46 13.00 2.58 -2.17
C ILE A 46 14.01 2.06 -1.15
N VAL A 47 14.23 2.85 -0.10
CA VAL A 47 15.07 2.47 1.04
C VAL A 47 14.19 1.88 2.14
N ILE A 48 14.44 0.62 2.48
CA ILE A 48 13.79 -0.04 3.63
C ILE A 48 14.66 0.20 4.85
N HIS A 49 14.16 1.01 5.79
CA HIS A 49 14.84 1.26 7.06
C HIS A 49 14.66 0.09 8.05
N SER A 50 15.46 0.11 9.11
CA SER A 50 15.32 -0.86 10.20
C SER A 50 13.90 -0.80 10.80
N PRO A 51 13.29 -1.95 11.11
CA PRO A 51 11.96 -1.97 11.70
C PRO A 51 11.97 -1.27 13.06
N GLN A 52 10.90 -0.53 13.35
CA GLN A 52 10.70 0.08 14.66
C GLN A 52 10.09 -0.95 15.61
N LYS A 53 10.50 -0.92 16.89
CA LYS A 53 9.84 -1.71 17.93
C LYS A 53 8.40 -1.22 18.05
N PHE A 54 7.45 -2.12 17.82
CA PHE A 54 6.03 -1.88 17.99
C PHE A 54 5.48 -2.86 19.02
N SER A 55 4.80 -2.34 20.03
CA SER A 55 4.12 -3.15 21.06
C SER A 55 2.62 -3.11 20.79
N PHE A 56 2.05 -4.25 20.45
CA PHE A 56 0.60 -4.39 20.32
C PHE A 56 -0.07 -4.21 21.69
N ASP A 57 -1.24 -3.59 21.69
CA ASP A 57 -2.13 -3.63 22.85
C ASP A 57 -2.49 -5.11 23.13
N PRO A 58 -2.27 -5.64 24.36
CA PRO A 58 -2.55 -7.03 24.68
C PRO A 58 -3.99 -7.47 24.39
N ARG A 59 -4.95 -6.53 24.35
CA ARG A 59 -6.36 -6.80 24.00
C ARG A 59 -6.55 -7.18 22.53
N LEU A 60 -5.65 -6.74 21.65
CA LEU A 60 -5.67 -7.08 20.22
C LEU A 60 -5.07 -8.46 19.92
N LEU A 61 -4.38 -9.08 20.90
CA LEU A 61 -3.71 -10.36 20.75
C LEU A 61 -4.58 -11.56 21.12
N LYS A 62 -5.85 -11.34 21.54
CA LYS A 62 -6.78 -12.42 21.87
C LYS A 62 -7.48 -12.93 20.61
N ARG A 63 -7.37 -14.25 20.40
CA ARG A 63 -8.06 -15.02 19.37
C ARG A 63 -9.57 -15.06 19.59
#